data_AF-A0A2M9TPY8-F1
#
_entry.id   AF-A0A2M9TPY8-F1
#
_cell.length_a   1.000
_cell.length_b   1.000
_cell.length_c   1.000
_cell.angle_alpha   90.00
_cell.angle_beta   90.00
_cell.angle_gamma   90.00
#
_symmetry.space_group_name_H-M   'P 1'
#
loop_
_entity.id
_entity.type
_entity.pdbx_description
1 polymer ?
#
loop_
_entity_poly.entity_id
_entity_poly.type
_entity_poly.pdbx_seq_one_letter_code
_entity_poly.pdbx_strand_id
1 'polypeptide(L)'
;MLNQLWRARPANHFRSKAVAGLLACFLGVLGLQGWYLKRPIAPVITLYSLIMLALSFTQAVWWDSIPFFFLFVPLWAGFIESAFYCLTSDEKFDALYNVNQVRRKPSGVPPGLVALLNLLIAGMVSMFTLSMVVAHVICQQMTC
;
A
#
# COMPACT_ATOMS: atom_id res chain seq x y z
N MET A 1 -7.11 -8.91 -19.15
CA MET A 1 -6.02 -7.91 -19.20
C MET A 1 -5.56 -7.42 -17.83
N LEU A 2 -6.45 -7.17 -16.84
CA LEU A 2 -6.06 -6.70 -15.50
C LEU A 2 -4.95 -7.52 -14.81
N ASN A 3 -4.95 -8.85 -14.94
CA ASN A 3 -3.91 -9.71 -14.36
C ASN A 3 -2.50 -9.51 -14.93
N GLN A 4 -2.35 -8.88 -16.10
CA GLN A 4 -1.03 -8.52 -16.63
C GLN A 4 -0.51 -7.22 -16.04
N LEU A 5 -1.40 -6.27 -15.68
CA LEU A 5 -1.03 -5.01 -15.06
C LEU A 5 -0.50 -5.18 -13.62
N TRP A 6 -0.95 -6.24 -12.96
CA TRP A 6 -0.49 -6.62 -11.62
C TRP A 6 0.78 -7.45 -11.60
N ARG A 7 1.20 -8.02 -12.74
CA ARG A 7 2.45 -8.80 -12.83
C ARG A 7 3.67 -7.90 -12.82
N ALA A 8 4.63 -8.24 -11.98
CA ALA A 8 5.95 -7.61 -11.98
C ALA A 8 6.70 -7.96 -13.27
N ARG A 9 7.47 -7.00 -13.78
CA ARG A 9 8.48 -7.30 -14.80
C ARG A 9 9.61 -8.14 -14.19
N PRO A 10 10.24 -9.04 -14.97
CA PRO A 10 11.32 -9.89 -14.50
C PRO A 10 12.42 -9.05 -13.85
N ALA A 11 12.83 -9.46 -12.65
CA ALA A 11 13.78 -8.74 -11.84
C ALA A 11 15.22 -9.09 -12.25
N ASN A 12 16.07 -8.07 -12.35
CA ASN A 12 17.50 -8.24 -12.61
C ASN A 12 18.30 -8.57 -11.33
N HIS A 13 17.64 -8.53 -10.17
CA HIS A 13 18.22 -8.77 -8.85
C HIS A 13 17.18 -9.41 -7.92
N PHE A 14 17.61 -10.23 -6.97
CA PHE A 14 16.73 -10.89 -6.01
C PHE A 14 16.07 -9.85 -5.09
N ARG A 15 14.74 -9.91 -4.94
CA ARG A 15 13.96 -8.97 -4.14
C ARG A 15 13.51 -9.60 -2.83
N SER A 16 13.75 -8.89 -1.73
CA SER A 16 13.28 -9.28 -0.40
C SER A 16 11.79 -8.95 -0.21
N LYS A 17 11.03 -9.91 0.31
CA LYS A 17 9.61 -9.74 0.67
C LYS A 17 9.39 -8.83 1.88
N ALA A 18 10.34 -8.81 2.82
CA ALA A 18 10.26 -7.92 3.99
C ALA A 18 10.35 -6.44 3.57
N VAL A 19 11.21 -6.14 2.60
CA VAL A 19 11.32 -4.79 2.01
C VAL A 19 10.04 -4.43 1.26
N ALA A 20 9.51 -5.35 0.44
CA ALA A 20 8.23 -5.13 -0.26
C ALA A 20 7.07 -4.86 0.71
N GLY A 21 6.98 -5.61 1.81
CA GLY A 21 5.98 -5.41 2.87
C GLY A 21 6.15 -4.08 3.59
N LEU A 22 7.38 -3.70 3.97
CA LEU A 22 7.64 -2.43 4.65
C LEU A 22 7.33 -1.22 3.77
N LEU A 23 7.69 -1.29 2.47
CA LEU A 23 7.30 -0.27 1.49
C LEU A 23 5.78 -0.20 1.33
N ALA A 24 5.09 -1.34 1.28
CA ALA A 24 3.63 -1.35 1.18
C ALA A 24 2.96 -0.78 2.45
N CYS A 25 3.54 -1.01 3.62
CA CYS A 25 3.03 -0.54 4.90
C CYS A 25 3.17 0.98 5.07
N PHE A 26 4.35 1.54 4.81
CA PHE A 26 4.61 2.98 5.03
C PHE A 26 4.29 3.85 3.82
N LEU A 27 4.45 3.29 2.62
CA LEU A 27 4.41 4.04 1.37
C LEU A 27 3.35 3.47 0.41
N GLY A 28 2.39 2.72 0.96
CA GLY A 28 1.23 2.15 0.26
C GLY A 28 0.39 3.20 -0.46
N VAL A 29 0.17 4.36 0.18
CA VAL A 29 -0.49 5.52 -0.43
C VAL A 29 0.16 5.91 -1.74
N LEU A 30 1.49 5.90 -1.82
CA LEU A 30 2.22 6.30 -3.02
C LEU A 30 2.44 5.13 -4.00
N GLY A 31 2.11 3.90 -3.62
CA GLY A 31 2.33 2.72 -4.45
C GLY A 31 3.80 2.34 -4.63
N LEU A 32 4.69 2.75 -3.70
CA LEU A 32 6.14 2.52 -3.81
C LEU A 32 6.53 1.03 -3.82
N GLN A 33 5.71 0.16 -3.21
CA GLN A 33 5.84 -1.29 -3.36
C GLN A 33 5.73 -1.75 -4.82
N GLY A 34 4.86 -1.11 -5.60
CA GLY A 34 4.70 -1.36 -7.02
C GLY A 34 5.94 -0.96 -7.82
N TRP A 35 6.59 0.15 -7.45
CA TRP A 35 7.84 0.61 -8.07
C TRP A 35 9.00 -0.35 -7.77
N TYR A 36 9.14 -0.77 -6.51
CA TYR A 36 10.12 -1.77 -6.10
C TYR A 36 9.92 -3.10 -6.85
N LEU A 37 8.67 -3.53 -7.00
CA LEU A 37 8.30 -4.73 -7.76
C LEU A 37 8.29 -4.50 -9.28
N LYS A 38 8.56 -3.28 -9.79
CA LYS A 38 8.48 -2.88 -11.21
C LYS A 38 7.15 -3.30 -11.87
N ARG A 39 6.04 -3.13 -11.16
CA ARG A 39 4.69 -3.34 -11.70
C ARG A 39 4.32 -2.18 -12.62
N PRO A 40 3.69 -2.44 -13.78
CA PRO A 40 3.29 -1.38 -14.70
C PRO A 40 2.18 -0.47 -14.15
N ILE A 41 1.39 -0.95 -13.17
CA ILE A 41 0.35 -0.14 -12.51
C ILE A 41 0.88 0.82 -11.44
N ALA A 42 2.13 0.64 -10.99
CA ALA A 42 2.74 1.49 -9.96
C ALA A 42 2.67 3.00 -10.25
N PRO A 43 3.04 3.51 -11.44
CA PRO A 43 2.94 4.94 -11.75
C PRO A 43 1.50 5.45 -11.74
N VAL A 44 0.51 4.61 -12.07
CA VAL A 44 -0.91 5.00 -12.06
C VAL A 44 -1.38 5.25 -10.63
N ILE A 45 -1.02 4.38 -9.69
CA ILE A 45 -1.35 4.54 -8.27
C ILE A 45 -0.67 5.79 -7.70
N THR A 46 0.61 5.99 -8.01
CA THR A 46 1.33 7.19 -7.56
C THR A 46 0.69 8.47 -8.13
N LEU A 47 0.37 8.49 -9.42
CA LEU A 47 -0.26 9.64 -10.06
C LEU A 47 -1.65 9.92 -9.46
N TYR A 48 -2.46 8.89 -9.24
CA TYR A 48 -3.76 9.02 -8.59
C TYR A 48 -3.64 9.67 -7.21
N SER A 49 -2.72 9.17 -6.38
CA SER A 49 -2.52 9.71 -5.03
C SER A 49 -1.97 11.13 -5.06
N LEU A 50 -1.08 11.47 -6.00
CA LEU A 50 -0.59 12.84 -6.16
C LEU A 50 -1.71 13.79 -6.60
N ILE A 51 -2.58 13.38 -7.52
CA ILE A 51 -3.72 14.18 -7.98
C ILE A 51 -4.69 14.43 -6.83
N MET A 52 -5.08 13.38 -6.10
CA MET A 52 -6.02 13.52 -4.96
C MET A 52 -5.43 14.38 -3.84
N LEU A 53 -4.13 14.25 -3.58
CA LEU A 53 -3.43 15.10 -2.63
C LEU A 53 -3.36 16.56 -3.09
N ALA A 54 -3.04 16.81 -4.37
CA ALA A 54 -3.03 18.16 -4.93
C ALA A 54 -4.41 18.81 -4.87
N LEU A 55 -5.48 18.05 -5.17
CA LEU A 55 -6.86 18.53 -5.04
C LEU A 55 -7.23 18.83 -3.59
N SER A 56 -6.77 18.03 -2.63
CA SER A 56 -6.98 18.29 -1.19
C SER A 56 -6.41 19.64 -0.75
N PHE A 57 -5.24 20.05 -1.27
CA PHE A 57 -4.64 21.35 -0.96
C PHE A 57 -5.39 22.57 -1.54
N THR A 58 -6.34 22.36 -2.47
CA THR A 58 -7.17 23.46 -3.00
C THR A 58 -8.37 23.80 -2.11
N GLN A 59 -8.64 22.97 -1.10
CA GLN A 59 -9.80 23.12 -0.21
C GLN A 59 -9.43 23.97 1.01
N ALA A 60 -10.43 24.63 1.61
CA ALA A 60 -10.23 25.45 2.81
C ALA A 60 -9.65 24.64 3.99
N VAL A 61 -10.10 23.38 4.13
CA VAL A 61 -9.55 22.42 5.08
C VAL A 61 -9.10 21.18 4.32
N TRP A 62 -7.79 21.04 4.14
CA TRP A 62 -7.20 19.98 3.32
C TRP A 62 -7.50 18.57 3.85
N TRP A 63 -7.46 18.37 5.17
CA TRP A 63 -7.69 17.07 5.83
C TRP A 63 -9.18 16.69 5.94
N ASP A 64 -10.09 17.66 5.82
CA ASP A 64 -11.55 17.44 5.88
C ASP A 64 -12.19 17.62 4.51
N SER A 65 -11.70 16.88 3.53
CA SER A 65 -12.13 17.02 2.15
C SER A 65 -12.32 15.68 1.46
N ILE A 66 -13.28 15.64 0.54
CA ILE A 66 -13.57 14.44 -0.27
C ILE A 66 -12.31 13.90 -0.97
N PRO A 67 -11.46 14.73 -1.62
CA PRO A 67 -10.21 14.24 -2.23
C PRO A 67 -9.25 13.59 -1.24
N PHE A 68 -9.18 14.08 0.00
CA PHE A 68 -8.34 13.48 1.03
C PHE A 68 -8.86 12.10 1.44
N PHE A 69 -10.17 11.91 1.56
CA PHE A 69 -10.75 10.60 1.86
C PHE A 69 -10.49 9.55 0.77
N PHE A 70 -10.39 9.98 -0.50
CA PHE A 70 -9.99 9.09 -1.58
C PHE A 70 -8.55 8.55 -1.45
N LEU A 71 -7.66 9.24 -0.73
CA LEU A 71 -6.31 8.74 -0.43
C LEU A 71 -6.32 7.54 0.52
N PHE A 72 -7.42 7.29 1.24
CA PHE A 72 -7.55 6.10 2.06
C PHE A 72 -7.63 4.82 1.20
N VAL A 73 -8.14 4.89 -0.03
CA VAL A 73 -8.21 3.72 -0.92
C VAL A 73 -6.82 3.11 -1.19
N PRO A 74 -5.82 3.86 -1.69
CA PRO A 74 -4.47 3.33 -1.87
C PRO A 74 -3.75 3.04 -0.54
N LEU A 75 -4.07 3.77 0.54
CA LEU A 75 -3.55 3.48 1.88
C LEU A 75 -3.93 2.06 2.34
N TRP A 76 -5.22 1.74 2.28
CA TRP A 76 -5.76 0.44 2.63
C TRP A 76 -5.25 -0.67 1.71
N ALA A 77 -5.20 -0.41 0.39
CA ALA A 77 -4.61 -1.34 -0.56
C ALA A 77 -3.15 -1.66 -0.20
N GLY A 78 -2.37 -0.67 0.24
CA GLY A 78 -1.00 -0.85 0.73
C GLY A 78 -0.90 -1.80 1.93
N PHE A 79 -1.76 -1.66 2.94
CA PHE A 79 -1.78 -2.57 4.09
C PHE A 79 -2.14 -4.00 3.72
N ILE A 80 -3.10 -4.18 2.80
CA ILE A 80 -3.49 -5.49 2.29
C ILE A 80 -2.34 -6.13 1.52
N GLU A 81 -1.67 -5.37 0.65
CA GLU A 81 -0.51 -5.85 -0.10
C GLU A 81 0.67 -6.19 0.81
N SER A 82 0.93 -5.38 1.84
CA SER A 82 1.93 -5.64 2.86
C SER A 82 1.69 -6.98 3.56
N ALA A 83 0.45 -7.19 4.04
CA ALA A 83 0.06 -8.46 4.64
C ALA A 83 0.22 -9.61 3.65
N PHE A 84 -0.20 -9.43 2.39
CA PHE A 84 -0.07 -10.44 1.36
C PHE A 84 1.39 -10.82 1.11
N TYR A 85 2.31 -9.87 0.95
CA TYR A 85 3.73 -10.18 0.72
C TYR A 85 4.38 -10.87 1.93
N CYS A 86 4.03 -10.45 3.13
CA CYS A 86 4.61 -11.01 4.35
C CYS A 86 4.11 -12.42 4.67
N LEU A 87 2.83 -12.70 4.38
CA LEU A 87 2.19 -14.00 4.63
C LEU A 87 2.32 -14.98 3.47
N THR A 88 2.66 -14.50 2.27
CA THR A 88 2.91 -15.37 1.12
C THR A 88 4.15 -16.24 1.38
N SER A 89 4.03 -17.53 1.05
CA SER A 89 5.14 -18.46 1.16
C SER A 89 6.28 -18.03 0.25
N ASP A 90 7.50 -18.36 0.67
CA ASP A 90 8.72 -17.96 -0.01
C ASP A 90 8.79 -18.40 -1.47
N GLU A 91 8.37 -19.63 -1.74
CA GLU A 91 8.32 -20.22 -3.08
C GLU A 91 7.30 -19.50 -3.97
N LYS A 92 6.11 -19.18 -3.44
CA LYS A 92 5.06 -18.47 -4.19
C LYS A 92 5.48 -17.04 -4.51
N PHE A 93 6.13 -16.36 -3.57
CA PHE A 93 6.64 -15.01 -3.79
C PHE A 93 7.73 -15.00 -4.87
N ASP A 94 8.66 -15.96 -4.81
CA ASP A 94 9.75 -16.03 -5.79
C ASP A 94 9.25 -16.41 -7.19
N ALA A 95 8.29 -17.33 -7.28
CA ALA A 95 7.65 -17.67 -8.55
C ALA A 95 6.94 -16.46 -9.21
N LEU A 96 6.47 -15.50 -8.41
CA LEU A 96 5.77 -14.31 -8.91
C LEU A 96 6.71 -13.14 -9.23
N TYR A 97 7.76 -12.94 -8.42
CA TYR A 97 8.56 -11.70 -8.44
C TYR A 97 10.05 -11.89 -8.71
N ASN A 98 10.57 -13.10 -8.51
CA ASN A 98 11.99 -13.46 -8.64
C ASN A 98 12.18 -14.58 -9.70
N VAL A 99 11.40 -14.54 -10.79
CA VAL A 99 11.52 -15.50 -11.90
C VAL A 99 12.96 -15.48 -12.43
N ASN A 100 13.56 -16.66 -12.56
CA ASN A 100 14.96 -16.89 -12.97
C ASN A 100 16.04 -16.46 -11.96
N GLN A 101 15.68 -16.19 -10.71
CA GLN A 101 16.65 -15.87 -9.66
C GLN A 101 16.74 -17.03 -8.65
N VAL A 102 17.97 -17.38 -8.24
CA VAL A 102 18.20 -18.44 -7.26
C VAL A 102 18.19 -17.85 -5.85
N ARG A 103 17.28 -18.35 -5.00
CA ARG A 103 17.23 -18.00 -3.59
C ARG A 103 18.47 -18.54 -2.86
N ARG A 104 19.27 -17.64 -2.28
CA ARG A 104 20.48 -18.01 -1.51
C ARG A 104 20.21 -18.34 -0.04
N LYS A 105 19.16 -17.77 0.57
CA LYS A 105 18.79 -17.96 1.98
C LYS A 105 17.27 -17.95 2.18
N PRO A 106 16.72 -18.70 3.15
CA PRO A 106 15.32 -18.58 3.54
C PRO A 106 15.05 -17.18 4.11
N SER A 107 13.81 -16.69 3.96
CA SER A 107 13.46 -15.31 4.35
C SER A 107 13.47 -15.07 5.87
N GLY A 108 13.37 -16.14 6.67
CA GLY A 108 13.48 -16.11 8.13
C GLY A 108 12.31 -15.40 8.81
N VAL A 109 12.58 -14.89 10.02
CA VAL A 109 11.65 -14.16 10.89
C VAL A 109 11.23 -12.75 10.40
N PRO A 110 12.09 -11.95 9.71
CA PRO A 110 11.77 -10.56 9.36
C PRO A 110 10.40 -10.30 8.70
N PRO A 111 9.91 -11.13 7.76
CA PRO A 111 8.59 -10.93 7.16
C PRO A 111 7.44 -11.05 8.17
N GLY A 112 7.56 -11.94 9.16
CA GLY A 112 6.57 -12.08 10.23
C GLY A 112 6.52 -10.84 11.14
N LEU A 113 7.68 -10.24 11.45
CA LEU A 113 7.74 -8.97 12.19
C LEU A 113 7.09 -7.82 11.40
N VAL A 114 7.32 -7.77 10.09
CA VAL A 114 6.66 -6.78 9.22
C VAL A 114 5.15 -7.00 9.15
N ALA A 115 4.67 -8.26 9.14
CA ALA A 115 3.24 -8.55 9.21
C ALA A 115 2.62 -8.08 10.53
N LEU A 116 3.29 -8.33 11.66
CA LEU A 116 2.84 -7.87 12.98
C LEU A 116 2.79 -6.34 13.06
N LEU A 117 3.84 -5.67 12.59
CA LEU A 117 3.90 -4.21 12.52
C LEU A 117 2.78 -3.66 11.62
N ASN A 118 2.57 -4.28 10.45
CA ASN A 118 1.51 -3.91 9.52
C ASN A 118 0.13 -4.02 10.17
N LEU A 119 -0.13 -5.10 10.90
CA LEU A 119 -1.39 -5.29 11.61
C LEU A 119 -1.62 -4.19 12.66
N LEU A 120 -0.58 -3.86 13.43
CA LEU A 120 -0.65 -2.81 14.44
C LEU A 120 -0.95 -1.44 13.82
N ILE A 121 -0.19 -1.05 12.79
CA ILE A 121 -0.37 0.24 12.10
C ILE A 121 -1.71 0.30 11.38
N ALA A 122 -2.08 -0.74 10.64
CA ALA A 122 -3.36 -0.80 9.93
C ALA A 122 -4.54 -0.69 10.91
N GLY A 123 -4.45 -1.33 12.08
CA GLY A 123 -5.44 -1.19 13.15
C GLY A 123 -5.60 0.25 13.64
N MET A 124 -4.49 0.93 13.94
CA MET A 124 -4.52 2.34 14.38
C MET A 124 -5.10 3.26 13.31
N VAL A 125 -4.63 3.11 12.07
CA VAL A 125 -5.09 3.90 10.92
C VAL A 125 -6.55 3.62 10.59
N SER A 126 -7.04 2.40 10.83
CA SER A 126 -8.44 2.05 10.62
C SER A 126 -9.38 2.83 11.52
N MET A 127 -9.05 2.89 12.82
CA MET A 127 -9.85 3.61 13.80
C MET A 127 -9.81 5.11 13.53
N PHE A 128 -8.64 5.64 13.18
CA PHE A 128 -8.50 7.03 12.77
C PHE A 128 -9.35 7.36 11.54
N THR A 129 -9.29 6.52 10.51
CA THR A 129 -10.06 6.69 9.26
C THR A 129 -11.56 6.71 9.54
N LEU A 130 -12.06 5.74 10.33
CA LEU A 130 -13.47 5.69 10.72
C LEU A 130 -13.89 6.92 11.52
N SER A 131 -13.06 7.35 12.48
CA SER A 131 -13.34 8.54 13.28
C SER A 131 -13.43 9.80 12.42
N MET A 132 -12.54 9.97 11.44
CA MET A 132 -12.53 11.14 10.55
C MET A 132 -13.78 11.17 9.67
N VAL A 133 -14.14 10.04 9.06
CA VAL A 133 -15.34 9.94 8.21
C VAL A 133 -16.61 10.21 9.01
N VAL A 134 -16.72 9.62 10.22
CA VAL A 134 -17.87 9.85 11.10
C VAL A 134 -17.95 11.31 11.53
N ALA A 135 -16.84 11.93 11.93
CA ALA A 135 -16.80 13.35 12.30
C ALA A 135 -17.22 14.25 11.14
N HIS A 136 -16.74 13.98 9.92
CA HIS A 136 -17.12 14.72 8.72
C HIS A 136 -18.63 14.64 8.44
N VAL A 137 -19.18 13.42 8.43
CA VAL A 137 -20.61 13.20 8.17
C VAL A 137 -21.49 13.84 9.26
N ILE A 138 -21.09 13.71 10.53
CA ILE A 138 -21.81 14.34 11.64
C ILE A 138 -21.77 15.86 11.53
N CYS A 139 -20.60 16.45 11.23
CA CYS A 139 -20.46 17.89 11.03
C CYS A 139 -21.34 18.39 9.88
N GLN A 140 -21.43 17.62 8.78
CA GLN A 140 -22.27 17.95 7.64
C GLN A 140 -23.78 17.86 7.94
N GLN A 141 -24.20 16.93 8.81
CA GLN A 141 -25.60 16.78 9.23
C GLN A 141 -26.05 17.87 10.23
N MET A 142 -25.13 18.46 10.98
CA MET A 142 -25.44 19.43 12.03
C MET A 142 -25.39 20.90 11.61
N THR A 143 -25.10 21.20 10.33
CA THR A 143 -25.07 22.56 9.72
C THR A 143 -25.16 23.72 10.72
N CYS A 144 -24.00 24.14 11.24
CA CYS A 144 -23.80 25.50 11.77
C CYS A 144 -23.81 26.52 10.61
#